data_AF-A0A2V8LHX7-F1
#
_entry.id   AF-A0A2V8LHX7-F1
#
_cell.length_a   1.000
_cell.length_b   1.000
_cell.length_c   1.000
_cell.angle_alpha   90.00
_cell.angle_beta   90.00
_cell.angle_gamma   90.00
#
_symmetry.space_group_name_H-M   'P 1'
#
loop_
_entity.id
_entity.type
_entity.pdbx_description
1 polymer ?
#
loop_
_entity_poly.entity_id
_entity_poly.type
_entity_poly.pdbx_seq_one_letter_code
_entity_poly.pdbx_strand_id
1 'polypeptide(L)'
;MIIGLEGFGSVWSTRNAAVTERIAFYNTTGIMLDGRLRHRSRLFGQVRFNGIGGFNPKHIEANIGRVFKSAGFRDGGSPCLLLHHLLSRPLQPDYYLFRVISEDTGILEVDRAGWKSEAVVLLSLSQFREQQEAMLLVPVYGWIRGALGRFIAEPSADRPWRASLLRDA
;
A
#
# COMPACT_ATOMS: atom_id res chain seq x y z
N MET A 1 -10.40 3.46 -10.56
CA MET A 1 -10.42 2.81 -9.23
C MET A 1 -10.29 3.86 -8.13
N ILE A 2 -10.94 3.62 -7.00
CA ILE A 2 -10.95 4.42 -5.77
C ILE A 2 -10.17 3.66 -4.72
N ILE A 3 -9.18 4.32 -4.12
CA ILE A 3 -8.24 3.71 -3.17
C ILE A 3 -8.35 4.39 -1.81
N GLY A 4 -8.67 3.62 -0.77
CA GLY A 4 -8.58 4.06 0.63
C GLY A 4 -7.18 3.80 1.17
N LEU A 5 -6.62 4.73 1.93
CA LEU A 5 -5.27 4.59 2.49
C LEU A 5 -5.31 4.09 3.92
N GLU A 6 -4.74 2.92 4.20
CA GLU A 6 -4.60 2.38 5.56
C GLU A 6 -3.15 2.35 6.03
N GLY A 7 -2.19 2.37 5.12
CA GLY A 7 -0.78 2.49 5.48
C GLY A 7 0.11 2.80 4.28
N PHE A 8 1.35 3.17 4.61
CA PHE A 8 2.42 3.44 3.66
C PHE A 8 3.59 2.51 3.91
N GLY A 9 4.34 2.15 2.87
CA GLY A 9 5.64 1.54 3.05
C GLY A 9 6.62 2.49 3.75
N SER A 10 7.73 1.97 4.23
CA SER A 10 8.68 2.75 5.02
C SER A 10 9.54 3.70 4.18
N VAL A 11 9.69 3.45 2.87
CA VAL A 11 10.60 4.22 2.02
C VAL A 11 9.85 5.28 1.23
N TRP A 12 10.24 6.53 1.42
CA TRP A 12 9.77 7.67 0.64
C TRP A 12 10.89 8.25 -0.23
N SER A 13 10.55 8.66 -1.44
CA SER A 13 11.45 9.42 -2.31
C SER A 13 10.70 10.46 -3.12
N THR A 14 11.41 11.48 -3.57
CA THR A 14 10.86 12.56 -4.40
C THR A 14 11.63 12.67 -5.70
N ARG A 15 10.93 12.98 -6.79
CA ARG A 15 11.57 13.32 -8.06
C ARG A 15 10.96 14.61 -8.62
N ASN A 16 11.81 15.47 -9.16
CA ASN A 16 11.37 16.60 -9.98
C ASN A 16 10.94 16.03 -11.34
N ALA A 17 9.66 16.18 -11.69
CA ALA A 17 9.20 15.79 -13.01
C ALA A 17 9.69 16.83 -14.03
N ALA A 18 10.47 16.42 -15.02
CA ALA A 18 11.16 17.32 -15.96
C ALA A 18 10.23 18.15 -16.88
N VAL A 19 8.93 17.86 -16.94
CA VAL A 19 8.01 18.43 -17.96
C VAL A 19 6.92 19.34 -17.36
N THR A 20 6.72 19.26 -16.04
CA THR A 20 5.78 20.11 -15.32
C THR A 20 6.42 20.31 -13.96
N GLU A 21 6.56 21.52 -13.45
CA GLU A 21 7.08 21.89 -12.12
C GLU A 21 6.30 21.25 -10.95
N ARG A 22 6.14 19.93 -10.97
CA ARG A 22 5.26 19.13 -10.14
C ARG A 22 6.14 18.08 -9.49
N ILE A 23 6.41 18.30 -8.21
CA ILE A 23 7.10 17.32 -7.38
C ILE A 23 6.21 16.06 -7.33
N ALA A 24 6.81 14.92 -7.66
CA ALA A 24 6.20 13.61 -7.50
C ALA A 24 6.79 12.94 -6.26
N PHE A 25 5.91 12.37 -5.45
CA PHE A 25 6.25 11.64 -4.23
C PHE A 25 6.01 10.16 -4.48
N TYR A 26 6.98 9.33 -4.09
CA TYR A 26 6.93 7.88 -4.27
C TYR A 26 7.04 7.20 -2.92
N ASN A 27 6.24 6.16 -2.72
CA ASN A 27 6.26 5.33 -1.54
C ASN A 27 6.42 3.86 -1.92
N THR A 28 7.33 3.17 -1.25
CA THR A 28 7.64 1.75 -1.45
C THR A 28 8.08 1.15 -0.12
N THR A 29 8.33 -0.15 -0.09
CA THR A 29 8.71 -0.85 1.14
C THR A 29 10.23 -0.85 1.36
N GLY A 30 10.61 -1.10 2.61
CA GLY A 30 11.98 -1.35 3.04
C GLY A 30 12.01 -2.04 4.41
N ILE A 31 13.20 -2.47 4.81
CA ILE A 31 13.45 -3.13 6.10
C ILE A 31 14.43 -2.30 6.90
N MET A 32 14.16 -2.15 8.20
CA MET A 32 15.08 -1.51 9.14
C MET A 32 16.17 -2.50 9.54
N LEU A 33 17.41 -2.24 9.13
CA LEU A 33 18.57 -3.08 9.46
C LEU A 33 19.63 -2.21 10.13
N ASP A 34 20.02 -2.56 11.35
CA ASP A 34 21.04 -1.84 12.14
C ASP A 34 20.76 -0.32 12.23
N GLY A 35 19.49 0.03 12.46
CA GLY A 35 19.02 1.41 12.53
C GLY A 35 18.99 2.16 11.19
N ARG A 36 19.20 1.47 10.06
CA ARG A 36 19.15 2.06 8.71
C ARG A 36 18.09 1.38 7.86
N LEU A 37 17.27 2.20 7.21
CA LEU A 37 16.29 1.72 6.24
C LEU A 37 17.01 1.24 4.97
N ARG A 38 16.72 0.00 4.55
CA ARG A 38 17.27 -0.61 3.34
C ARG A 38 16.13 -1.13 2.47
N HIS A 39 16.23 -0.97 1.15
CA HIS A 39 15.20 -1.46 0.24
C HIS A 39 14.95 -2.96 0.37
N ARG A 40 15.98 -3.83 0.28
CA ARG A 40 15.83 -5.30 0.39
C ARG A 40 14.62 -5.86 -0.40
N SER A 41 14.37 -5.28 -1.56
CA SER A 41 13.18 -5.58 -2.33
C SER A 41 13.27 -6.99 -2.90
N ARG A 42 12.26 -7.79 -2.55
CA ARG A 42 11.99 -9.08 -3.18
C ARG A 42 11.04 -8.89 -4.38
N LEU A 43 10.07 -8.00 -4.23
CA LEU A 43 9.22 -7.50 -5.31
C LEU A 43 9.20 -5.97 -5.23
N PHE A 44 9.73 -5.32 -6.26
CA PHE A 44 9.73 -3.86 -6.32
C PHE A 44 8.46 -3.33 -7.01
N GLY A 45 7.80 -2.41 -6.33
CA GLY A 45 6.74 -1.57 -6.87
C GLY A 45 6.51 -0.39 -5.92
N GLN A 46 5.64 0.53 -6.32
CA GLN A 46 5.51 1.79 -5.59
C GLN A 46 4.17 2.47 -5.86
N VAL A 47 3.76 3.32 -4.92
CA VAL A 47 2.68 4.28 -5.10
C VAL A 47 3.29 5.63 -5.44
N ARG A 48 2.67 6.35 -6.37
CA ARG A 48 3.02 7.72 -6.73
C ARG A 48 1.89 8.67 -6.39
N PHE A 49 2.26 9.81 -5.81
CA PHE A 49 1.41 10.98 -5.63
C PHE A 49 1.98 12.17 -6.42
N ASN A 50 1.10 13.04 -6.91
CA ASN A 50 1.50 14.34 -7.44
C ASN A 50 1.16 15.43 -6.41
N GLY A 51 2.01 16.45 -6.25
CA GLY A 51 1.79 17.52 -5.27
C GLY A 51 0.47 18.30 -5.41
N ILE A 52 -0.12 18.34 -6.61
CA ILE A 52 -1.41 19.01 -6.86
C ILE A 52 -2.63 18.14 -6.55
N GLY A 53 -2.43 16.85 -6.27
CA GLY A 53 -3.50 15.87 -6.09
C GLY A 53 -4.15 15.87 -4.71
N GLY A 54 -3.90 16.87 -3.86
CA GLY A 54 -4.41 16.92 -2.48
C GLY A 54 -3.68 16.01 -1.49
N PHE A 55 -2.62 15.31 -1.94
CA PHE A 55 -1.67 14.63 -1.06
C PHE A 55 -0.87 15.67 -0.27
N ASN A 56 -0.78 15.50 1.05
CA ASN A 56 0.00 16.38 1.92
C ASN A 56 1.36 15.75 2.24
N PRO A 57 2.45 16.12 1.54
CA PRO A 57 3.77 15.54 1.77
C PRO A 57 4.44 16.02 3.07
N LYS A 58 3.96 17.11 3.68
CA LYS A 58 4.50 17.63 4.95
C LYS A 58 3.97 16.84 6.15
N HIS A 59 2.81 16.22 6.00
CA HIS A 59 2.15 15.41 7.02
C HIS A 59 1.62 14.13 6.38
N ILE A 60 2.54 13.21 6.07
CA ILE A 60 2.25 11.98 5.32
C ILE A 60 1.16 11.16 6.01
N GLU A 61 1.29 10.93 7.32
CA GLU A 61 0.32 10.16 8.12
C GLU A 61 -1.09 10.75 8.12
N ALA A 62 -1.22 12.07 7.95
CA ALA A 62 -2.53 12.72 7.84
C ALA A 62 -3.30 12.33 6.56
N ASN A 63 -2.65 11.63 5.62
CA ASN A 63 -3.30 11.06 4.45
C ASN A 63 -3.92 9.68 4.71
N ILE A 64 -3.59 9.00 5.83
CA ILE A 64 -4.25 7.75 6.22
C ILE A 64 -5.72 8.02 6.54
N GLY A 65 -6.58 7.12 6.08
CA GLY A 65 -8.03 7.22 6.14
C GLY A 65 -8.65 8.16 5.12
N ARG A 66 -7.85 8.70 4.20
CA ARG A 66 -8.35 9.48 3.04
C ARG A 66 -8.49 8.60 1.82
N VAL A 67 -9.30 9.06 0.87
CA VAL A 67 -9.66 8.32 -0.34
C VAL A 67 -9.18 9.06 -1.57
N PHE A 68 -8.49 8.35 -2.46
CA PHE A 68 -7.94 8.90 -3.69
C PHE A 68 -8.53 8.20 -4.91
N LYS A 69 -8.85 8.97 -5.96
CA LYS A 69 -9.03 8.41 -7.30
C LYS A 69 -7.66 8.10 -7.88
N SER A 70 -7.48 6.86 -8.33
CA SER A 70 -6.28 6.42 -9.02
C SER A 70 -6.45 6.51 -10.54
N ALA A 71 -5.36 6.85 -11.22
CA ALA A 71 -5.28 6.85 -12.68
C ALA A 71 -4.85 5.48 -13.25
N GLY A 72 -4.65 4.47 -12.41
CA GLY A 72 -4.15 3.18 -12.86
C GLY A 72 -2.70 2.91 -12.45
N PHE A 73 -2.24 1.73 -12.85
CA PHE A 73 -0.82 1.44 -12.95
C PHE A 73 -0.26 2.12 -14.19
N ARG A 74 0.97 2.61 -14.11
CA ARG A 74 1.69 3.07 -15.30
C ARG A 74 2.03 1.89 -16.20
N ASP A 75 1.98 2.12 -17.50
CA ASP A 75 2.43 1.15 -18.50
C ASP A 75 3.95 1.00 -18.47
N GLY A 76 4.41 -0.26 -18.50
CA GLY A 76 5.81 -0.64 -18.57
C GLY A 76 6.59 -0.51 -17.26
N GLY A 77 7.51 -1.45 -17.04
CA GLY A 77 8.39 -1.49 -15.87
C GLY A 77 7.73 -2.07 -14.61
N SER A 78 8.32 -1.80 -13.44
CA SER A 78 7.80 -2.25 -12.15
C SER A 78 6.47 -1.56 -11.80
N PRO A 79 5.54 -2.24 -11.12
CA PRO A 79 4.23 -1.69 -10.75
C PRO A 79 4.34 -0.31 -10.09
N CYS A 80 3.70 0.69 -10.69
CA CYS A 80 3.66 2.05 -10.19
C CYS A 80 2.23 2.57 -10.21
N LEU A 81 1.55 2.51 -9.06
CA LEU A 81 0.16 2.96 -8.91
C LEU A 81 0.12 4.48 -8.76
N LEU A 82 -0.59 5.19 -9.65
CA LEU A 82 -0.73 6.64 -9.56
C LEU A 82 -2.02 7.03 -8.81
N LEU A 83 -1.87 7.55 -7.59
CA LEU A 83 -2.96 8.20 -6.86
C LEU A 83 -3.06 9.66 -7.30
N HIS A 84 -4.03 9.91 -8.17
CA HIS A 84 -4.12 11.14 -8.96
C HIS A 84 -4.66 12.30 -8.12
N HIS A 85 -5.85 12.14 -7.54
CA HIS A 85 -6.47 13.18 -6.73
C HIS A 85 -7.25 12.61 -5.57
N LEU A 86 -7.13 13.29 -4.44
CA LEU A 86 -7.97 13.13 -3.27
C LEU A 86 -9.44 13.43 -3.63
N LEU A 87 -10.36 12.62 -3.12
CA LEU A 87 -11.79 12.90 -3.20
C LEU A 87 -12.21 13.91 -2.13
N SER A 88 -13.07 14.86 -2.52
CA SER A 88 -13.63 15.88 -1.61
C SER A 88 -14.59 15.30 -0.57
N ARG A 89 -15.23 14.17 -0.90
CA ARG A 89 -16.04 13.36 0.02
C ARG A 89 -15.53 11.92 -0.04
N PRO A 90 -15.34 11.26 1.11
CA PRO A 90 -14.91 9.87 1.11
C PRO A 90 -16.03 9.00 0.53
N LEU A 91 -15.64 8.10 -0.39
CA LEU A 91 -16.51 7.07 -0.96
C LEU A 91 -15.97 5.70 -0.55
N GLN A 92 -16.81 4.67 -0.63
CA GLN A 92 -16.37 3.29 -0.45
C GLN A 92 -15.28 2.96 -1.48
N PRO A 93 -14.07 2.53 -1.06
CA PRO A 93 -12.99 2.20 -1.97
C PRO A 93 -13.22 0.88 -2.70
N ASP A 94 -12.70 0.80 -3.93
CA ASP A 94 -12.56 -0.47 -4.64
C ASP A 94 -11.47 -1.33 -3.95
N TYR A 95 -10.43 -0.67 -3.45
CA TYR A 95 -9.31 -1.28 -2.73
C TYR A 95 -8.84 -0.41 -1.58
N TYR A 96 -8.29 -1.05 -0.55
CA TYR A 96 -7.52 -0.40 0.50
C TYR A 96 -6.03 -0.68 0.28
N LEU A 97 -5.21 0.35 0.40
CA LEU A 97 -3.76 0.23 0.43
C LEU A 97 -3.32 -0.06 1.86
N PHE A 98 -2.91 -1.29 2.12
CA PHE A 98 -2.36 -1.72 3.41
C PHE A 98 -0.85 -1.78 3.36
N ARG A 99 -0.22 -1.38 4.48
CA ARG A 99 1.12 -1.82 4.86
C ARG A 99 0.97 -3.03 5.78
N VAL A 100 1.74 -4.09 5.51
CA VAL A 100 1.77 -5.31 6.31
C VAL A 100 3.20 -5.64 6.69
N ILE A 101 3.46 -5.80 7.99
CA ILE A 101 4.77 -6.19 8.53
C ILE A 101 4.70 -7.58 9.17
N SER A 102 5.86 -8.21 9.40
CA SER A 102 5.95 -9.55 9.99
C SER A 102 5.23 -9.67 11.34
N GLU A 103 5.23 -8.59 12.12
CA GLU A 103 4.65 -8.54 13.47
C GLU A 103 3.12 -8.70 13.43
N ASP A 104 2.47 -8.23 12.36
CA ASP A 104 1.01 -8.24 12.24
C ASP A 104 0.49 -9.58 11.72
N THR A 105 1.18 -10.16 10.72
CA THR A 105 0.67 -11.34 9.98
C THR A 105 1.59 -12.55 9.99
N GLY A 106 2.79 -12.42 10.55
CA GLY A 106 3.91 -13.28 10.20
C GLY A 106 4.37 -13.03 8.76
N ILE A 107 5.37 -13.80 8.31
CA ILE A 107 5.81 -13.79 6.91
C ILE A 107 4.65 -14.22 6.01
N LEU A 108 4.34 -13.42 5.00
CA LEU A 108 3.36 -13.74 3.96
C LEU A 108 3.80 -14.95 3.18
N GLU A 109 2.86 -15.87 2.91
CA GLU A 109 3.13 -17.12 2.21
C GLU A 109 3.22 -16.92 0.68
N VAL A 110 3.91 -15.88 0.20
CA VAL A 110 3.83 -15.41 -1.20
C VAL A 110 4.22 -16.43 -2.27
N ASP A 111 4.96 -17.48 -1.89
CA ASP A 111 5.36 -18.58 -2.78
C ASP A 111 4.37 -19.75 -2.81
N ARG A 112 3.35 -19.74 -1.93
CA ARG A 112 2.33 -20.79 -1.89
C ARG A 112 1.15 -20.40 -2.76
N ALA A 113 0.70 -21.31 -3.61
CA ALA A 113 -0.56 -21.11 -4.32
C ALA A 113 -1.70 -20.86 -3.32
N GLY A 114 -2.58 -19.90 -3.64
CA GLY A 114 -3.71 -19.56 -2.76
C GLY A 114 -3.33 -18.84 -1.46
N TRP A 115 -2.19 -18.14 -1.41
CA TRP A 115 -1.84 -17.31 -0.25
C TRP A 115 -2.67 -16.02 -0.14
N LYS A 116 -3.42 -15.65 -1.17
CA LYS A 116 -4.29 -14.47 -1.20
C LYS A 116 -5.54 -14.75 -2.05
N SER A 117 -6.58 -13.94 -1.87
CA SER A 117 -7.69 -13.91 -2.83
C SER A 117 -7.24 -13.37 -4.19
N GLU A 118 -7.99 -13.71 -5.24
CA GLU A 118 -7.63 -13.43 -6.63
C GLU A 118 -7.36 -11.94 -6.89
N ALA A 119 -8.28 -11.08 -6.46
CA ALA A 119 -8.24 -9.64 -6.71
C ALA A 119 -7.19 -8.88 -5.87
N VAL A 120 -6.56 -9.49 -4.86
CA VAL A 120 -5.50 -8.82 -4.08
C VAL A 120 -4.28 -8.57 -4.96
N VAL A 121 -3.72 -7.35 -4.90
CA VAL A 121 -2.49 -7.00 -5.62
C VAL A 121 -1.35 -6.79 -4.63
N LEU A 122 -0.30 -7.62 -4.72
CA LEU A 122 0.96 -7.36 -4.04
C LEU A 122 1.73 -6.30 -4.83
N LEU A 123 1.75 -5.08 -4.29
CA LEU A 123 2.38 -3.94 -4.96
C LEU A 123 3.89 -3.93 -4.75
N SER A 124 4.34 -4.15 -3.52
CA SER A 124 5.77 -4.17 -3.18
C SER A 124 6.01 -5.06 -1.97
N LEU A 125 7.13 -5.78 -1.96
CA LEU A 125 7.58 -6.63 -0.88
C LEU A 125 9.07 -6.45 -0.67
N SER A 126 9.43 -6.08 0.54
CA SER A 126 10.81 -6.07 1.03
C SER A 126 10.93 -7.12 2.11
N GLN A 127 12.01 -7.90 2.10
CA GLN A 127 12.17 -9.03 3.01
C GLN A 127 13.64 -9.27 3.30
N PHE A 128 13.95 -9.51 4.58
CA PHE A 128 15.27 -9.94 5.03
C PHE A 128 15.15 -10.81 6.27
N ARG A 129 15.54 -12.09 6.17
CA ARG A 129 15.31 -13.10 7.21
C ARG A 129 13.82 -13.12 7.60
N GLU A 130 13.52 -13.10 8.90
CA GLU A 130 12.16 -13.13 9.46
C GLU A 130 11.46 -11.75 9.45
N GLN A 131 12.07 -10.72 8.85
CA GLN A 131 11.45 -9.41 8.70
C GLN A 131 10.92 -9.22 7.29
N GLN A 132 9.71 -8.69 7.19
CA GLN A 132 9.11 -8.24 5.94
C GLN A 132 8.39 -6.91 6.10
N GLU A 133 8.25 -6.22 4.97
CA GLU A 133 7.29 -5.15 4.79
C GLU A 133 6.67 -5.30 3.41
N ALA A 134 5.34 -5.38 3.36
CA ALA A 134 4.56 -5.49 2.14
C ALA A 134 3.59 -4.32 2.00
N MET A 135 3.39 -3.88 0.76
CA MET A 135 2.29 -3.00 0.37
C MET A 135 1.34 -3.78 -0.51
N LEU A 136 0.07 -3.78 -0.14
CA LEU A 136 -0.98 -4.57 -0.77
C LEU A 136 -2.18 -3.68 -1.11
N LEU A 137 -2.77 -3.87 -2.29
CA LEU A 137 -4.14 -3.44 -2.55
C LEU A 137 -5.07 -4.61 -2.25
N VAL A 138 -5.94 -4.43 -1.26
CA VAL A 138 -6.88 -5.48 -0.82
C VAL A 138 -8.30 -4.96 -1.03
N PRO A 139 -9.15 -5.67 -1.80
CA PRO A 139 -10.54 -5.27 -1.95
C PRO A 139 -11.32 -5.54 -0.65
N VAL A 140 -12.54 -5.03 -0.58
CA VAL A 140 -13.48 -5.34 0.51
C VAL A 140 -13.63 -6.86 0.64
N TYR A 141 -13.43 -7.39 1.85
CA TYR A 141 -13.42 -8.83 2.18
C TYR A 141 -12.39 -9.67 1.40
N GLY A 142 -11.43 -9.01 0.73
CA GLY A 142 -10.24 -9.66 0.23
C GLY A 142 -9.39 -10.19 1.38
N TRP A 143 -8.61 -11.24 1.12
CA TRP A 143 -7.83 -11.89 2.17
C TRP A 143 -6.42 -12.23 1.72
N ILE A 144 -5.52 -12.29 2.70
CA ILE A 144 -4.13 -12.71 2.57
C ILE A 144 -3.82 -13.76 3.64
N ARG A 145 -2.75 -14.53 3.45
CA ARG A 145 -2.27 -15.54 4.37
C ARG A 145 -0.81 -15.29 4.68
N GLY A 146 -0.52 -15.23 5.98
CA GLY A 146 0.83 -15.23 6.52
C GLY A 146 1.01 -16.36 7.54
N ALA A 147 2.20 -16.46 8.11
CA ALA A 147 2.53 -17.50 9.07
C ALA A 147 1.63 -17.49 10.33
N LEU A 148 1.00 -16.35 10.65
CA LEU A 148 0.05 -16.25 11.75
C LEU A 148 -1.39 -16.61 11.36
N GLY A 149 -1.67 -16.94 10.09
CA GLY A 149 -3.00 -17.35 9.63
C GLY A 149 -3.53 -16.53 8.45
N ARG A 150 -4.84 -16.59 8.23
CA ARG A 150 -5.52 -15.81 7.20
C ARG A 150 -6.00 -14.48 7.81
N PHE A 151 -5.89 -13.41 7.03
CA PHE A 151 -6.34 -12.07 7.40
C PHE A 151 -7.29 -11.54 6.33
N ILE A 152 -8.40 -10.95 6.73
CA ILE A 152 -9.47 -10.43 5.87
C ILE A 152 -9.52 -8.91 6.02
N ALA A 153 -9.64 -8.18 4.92
CA ALA A 153 -9.87 -6.75 4.93
C ALA A 153 -11.36 -6.47 5.21
N GLU A 154 -11.67 -6.07 6.43
CA GLU A 154 -13.01 -5.72 6.87
C GLU A 154 -13.20 -4.21 6.93
N PRO A 155 -14.14 -3.64 6.14
CA PRO A 155 -14.49 -2.23 6.25
C PRO A 155 -15.14 -1.88 7.59
N SER A 156 -14.90 -0.67 8.07
CA SER A 156 -15.61 -0.16 9.25
C SER A 156 -17.07 0.11 8.92
N ALA A 157 -18.00 -0.33 9.77
CA ALA A 157 -19.44 -0.17 9.54
C ALA A 157 -19.89 1.30 9.45
N ASP A 158 -19.29 2.17 10.26
CA ASP A 158 -19.56 3.62 10.32
C ASP A 158 -18.77 4.42 9.28
N ARG A 159 -17.63 3.88 8.83
CA ARG A 159 -16.66 4.54 7.95
C ARG A 159 -16.22 3.55 6.87
N PRO A 160 -17.05 3.30 5.84
CA PRO A 160 -16.77 2.30 4.80
C PRO A 160 -15.60 2.69 3.87
N TRP A 161 -14.92 3.81 4.13
CA TRP A 161 -13.64 4.17 3.53
C TRP A 161 -12.43 3.86 4.41
N ARG A 162 -12.68 3.26 5.57
CA ARG A 162 -11.68 2.67 6.44
C ARG A 162 -11.83 1.16 6.44
N ALA A 163 -10.72 0.45 6.54
CA ALA A 163 -10.71 -0.99 6.76
C ALA A 163 -9.57 -1.41 7.68
N SER A 164 -9.72 -2.59 8.28
CA SER A 164 -8.67 -3.25 9.06
C SER A 164 -8.41 -4.65 8.48
N LEU A 165 -7.17 -5.11 8.57
CA LEU A 165 -6.84 -6.50 8.30
C LEU A 165 -7.00 -7.29 9.61
N LEU A 166 -8.07 -8.07 9.70
CA LEU A 166 -8.42 -8.85 10.88
C LEU A 166 -8.11 -10.33 10.63
N ARG A 167 -7.60 -11.01 11.65
CA ARG A 167 -7.32 -12.45 11.56
C ARG A 167 -8.63 -13.23 11.53
N ASP A 168 -8.79 -14.08 10.52
CA ASP A 168 -9.88 -15.05 10.41
C ASP A 168 -9.73 -16.09 11.53
N ALA A 169 -10.81 -16.33 12.28
CA ALA A 169 -10.80 -17.14 13.51
C ALA A 169 -10.52 -18.63 13.24
#